data_AF-A0A6L4YCU3-F1
#
_entry.id   AF-A0A6L4YCU3-F1
#
_cell.length_a   1.000
_cell.length_b   1.000
_cell.length_c   1.000
_cell.angle_alpha   90.00
_cell.angle_beta   90.00
_cell.angle_gamma   90.00
#
_symmetry.space_group_name_H-M   'P 1'
#
loop_
_entity.id
_entity.type
_entity.pdbx_description
1 polymer ?
#
loop_
_entity_poly.entity_id
_entity_poly.type
_entity_poly.pdbx_seq_one_letter_code
_entity_poly.pdbx_strand_id
1 'polypeptide(L)'
;MTASELKKLVTQVRRTDTALRHLVAQLDLNEADKASLLKAASVLSASGRRVASQAAQTRRTEEAREKAIAKATQEAKQLMAGWPVVSISDKVALCVANLMETHLRQNLASGSGNLEWSLNYWVEQSLAEIPMNAAWRAVRDGKPVSELMALASERLDKIRILPGTITLAQRWQAQMEAAVMSQ
;
A
#
# COMPACT_ATOMS: atom_id res chain seq x y z
N MET A 1 4.73 16.60 -2.26
CA MET A 1 3.80 17.37 -1.43
C MET A 1 2.39 16.85 -1.69
N THR A 2 1.71 16.32 -0.69
CA THR A 2 0.37 15.69 -0.78
C THR A 2 -0.75 16.73 -0.76
N ALA A 3 -1.97 16.34 -1.13
CA ALA A 3 -3.13 17.23 -1.00
C ALA A 3 -3.38 17.69 0.45
N SER A 4 -3.06 16.83 1.43
CA SER A 4 -3.18 17.15 2.86
C SER A 4 -2.19 18.24 3.29
N GLU A 5 -0.93 18.12 2.87
CA GLU A 5 0.10 19.14 3.14
C GLU A 5 -0.26 20.48 2.51
N LEU A 6 -0.73 20.47 1.26
CA LEU A 6 -1.22 21.66 0.58
C LEU A 6 -2.42 22.31 1.30
N LYS A 7 -3.37 21.53 1.82
CA LYS A 7 -4.50 22.05 2.63
C LYS A 7 -4.04 22.70 3.93
N LYS A 8 -3.04 22.12 4.61
CA LYS A 8 -2.44 22.73 5.81
C LYS A 8 -1.81 24.08 5.47
N LEU A 9 -1.06 24.15 4.36
CA LEU A 9 -0.46 25.39 3.88
C LEU A 9 -1.52 26.45 3.53
N VAL A 10 -2.62 26.09 2.85
CA VAL A 10 -3.74 27.01 2.59
C VAL A 10 -4.32 27.57 3.90
N THR A 11 -4.48 26.72 4.91
CA THR A 11 -5.01 27.12 6.21
C THR A 11 -4.08 28.11 6.90
N GLN A 12 -2.78 27.85 6.85
CA GLN A 12 -1.77 28.76 7.41
C GLN A 12 -1.78 30.11 6.68
N VAL A 13 -1.77 30.12 5.34
CA VAL A 13 -1.82 31.34 4.53
C VAL A 13 -3.06 32.17 4.84
N ARG A 14 -4.24 31.54 4.98
CA ARG A 14 -5.47 32.23 5.36
C ARG A 14 -5.40 32.85 6.75
N ARG A 15 -4.88 32.11 7.73
CA ARG A 15 -4.69 32.64 9.10
C ARG A 15 -3.76 33.84 9.11
N THR A 16 -2.67 33.80 8.34
CA THR A 16 -1.73 34.91 8.22
C THR A 16 -2.35 36.12 7.52
N ASP A 17 -3.10 35.93 6.42
CA ASP A 17 -3.87 37.01 5.77
C ASP A 17 -4.86 37.68 6.73
N THR A 18 -5.62 36.88 7.47
CA THR A 18 -6.54 37.39 8.52
C THR A 18 -5.80 38.16 9.60
N ALA A 19 -4.66 37.64 10.09
CA ALA A 19 -3.87 38.31 11.13
C ALA A 19 -3.33 39.66 10.65
N LEU A 20 -2.82 39.76 9.42
CA LEU A 20 -2.34 41.05 8.87
C LEU A 20 -3.46 42.08 8.77
N ARG A 21 -4.65 41.68 8.28
CA ARG A 21 -5.81 42.56 8.20
C ARG A 21 -6.32 42.99 9.58
N HIS A 22 -6.23 42.10 10.55
CA HIS A 22 -6.59 42.39 11.94
C HIS A 22 -5.60 43.37 12.59
N LEU A 23 -4.29 43.22 12.35
CA LEU A 23 -3.28 44.17 12.81
C LEU A 23 -3.52 45.57 12.23
N VAL A 24 -3.86 45.66 10.94
CA VAL A 24 -4.24 46.94 10.30
C VAL A 24 -5.46 47.58 10.97
N ALA A 25 -6.43 46.77 11.41
CA ALA A 25 -7.67 47.27 12.01
C ALA A 25 -7.53 47.66 13.49
N GLN A 26 -6.57 47.07 14.22
CA GLN A 26 -6.45 47.24 15.67
C GLN A 26 -5.30 48.14 16.12
N LEU A 27 -4.27 48.29 15.28
CA LEU A 27 -3.09 49.08 15.63
C LEU A 27 -3.17 50.47 15.00
N ASP A 28 -2.74 51.47 15.77
CA ASP A 28 -2.56 52.83 15.26
C ASP A 28 -1.26 52.92 14.47
N LEU A 29 -1.34 52.52 13.20
CA LEU A 29 -0.23 52.46 12.27
C LEU A 29 -0.23 53.70 11.36
N ASN A 30 0.95 54.12 10.92
CA ASN A 30 1.04 55.13 9.86
C ASN A 30 0.51 54.56 8.52
N GLU A 31 0.21 55.44 7.56
CA GLU A 31 -0.37 55.03 6.28
C GLU A 31 0.56 54.14 5.43
N ALA A 32 1.88 54.29 5.56
CA ALA A 32 2.85 53.47 4.84
C ALA A 32 2.86 52.02 5.33
N ASP A 33 2.81 51.81 6.64
CA ASP A 33 2.69 50.49 7.28
C ASP A 33 1.31 49.89 7.02
N LYS A 34 0.27 50.74 7.09
CA LYS A 34 -1.07 50.63 6.47
C LYS A 34 -1.04 49.82 5.17
N ALA A 35 -0.51 50.48 4.16
CA ALA A 35 -0.45 49.99 2.80
C ALA A 35 0.43 48.74 2.67
N SER A 36 1.53 48.66 3.41
CA SER A 36 2.47 47.53 3.34
C SER A 36 1.83 46.22 3.86
N LEU A 37 1.15 46.26 5.00
CA LEU A 37 0.44 45.10 5.55
C LEU A 37 -0.72 44.65 4.65
N LEU A 38 -1.50 45.60 4.11
CA LEU A 38 -2.58 45.28 3.18
C LEU A 38 -2.05 44.70 1.86
N LYS A 39 -0.91 45.20 1.37
CA LYS A 39 -0.24 44.63 0.19
C LYS A 39 0.23 43.21 0.47
N ALA A 40 0.87 42.96 1.61
CA ALA A 40 1.28 41.61 2.01
C ALA A 40 0.07 40.65 2.14
N ALA A 41 -1.02 41.11 2.77
CA ALA A 41 -2.28 40.37 2.85
C ALA A 41 -2.86 40.03 1.46
N SER A 42 -2.81 40.98 0.52
CA SER A 42 -3.27 40.75 -0.86
C SER A 42 -2.44 39.68 -1.59
N VAL A 43 -1.11 39.67 -1.40
CA VAL A 43 -0.19 38.68 -1.96
C VAL A 43 -0.43 37.30 -1.35
N LEU A 44 -0.65 37.23 -0.03
CA LEU A 44 -1.02 35.99 0.67
C LEU A 44 -2.36 35.45 0.17
N SER A 45 -3.37 36.32 -0.01
CA SER A 45 -4.67 35.91 -0.53
C SER A 45 -4.57 35.34 -1.96
N ALA A 46 -3.81 35.99 -2.84
CA ALA A 46 -3.56 35.49 -4.20
C ALA A 46 -2.81 34.14 -4.19
N SER A 47 -1.77 34.02 -3.36
CA SER A 47 -0.99 32.78 -3.21
C SER A 47 -1.84 31.65 -2.63
N GLY A 48 -2.66 31.93 -1.61
CA GLY A 48 -3.56 30.98 -0.98
C GLY A 48 -4.59 30.41 -1.96
N ARG A 49 -5.11 31.23 -2.89
CA ARG A 49 -5.97 30.75 -3.98
C ARG A 49 -5.26 29.78 -4.93
N ARG A 50 -4.01 30.08 -5.31
CA ARG A 50 -3.20 29.17 -6.15
C ARG A 50 -2.92 27.84 -5.45
N VAL A 51 -2.47 27.88 -4.19
CA VAL A 51 -2.21 26.68 -3.40
C VAL A 51 -3.49 25.86 -3.19
N ALA A 52 -4.65 26.50 -3.00
CA ALA A 52 -5.93 25.81 -2.89
C ALA A 52 -6.33 25.09 -4.18
N SER A 53 -6.15 25.76 -5.33
CA SER A 53 -6.35 25.13 -6.65
C SER A 53 -5.43 23.91 -6.83
N GLN A 54 -4.15 24.05 -6.45
CA GLN A 54 -3.20 22.96 -6.51
C GLN A 54 -3.61 21.81 -5.58
N ALA A 55 -4.04 22.10 -4.35
CA ALA A 55 -4.53 21.09 -3.41
C ALA A 55 -5.71 20.29 -3.98
N ALA A 56 -6.65 20.97 -4.64
CA ALA A 56 -7.80 20.34 -5.28
C ALA A 56 -7.37 19.44 -6.45
N GLN A 57 -6.43 19.90 -7.28
CA GLN A 57 -5.92 19.11 -8.39
C GLN A 57 -5.14 17.89 -7.88
N THR A 58 -4.24 18.06 -6.91
CA THR A 58 -3.48 16.98 -6.30
C THR A 58 -4.41 15.94 -5.67
N ARG A 59 -5.47 16.38 -4.98
CA ARG A 59 -6.48 15.47 -4.41
C ARG A 59 -7.15 14.63 -5.49
N ARG A 60 -7.57 15.24 -6.60
CA ARG A 60 -8.18 14.50 -7.72
C ARG A 60 -7.22 13.48 -8.32
N THR A 61 -5.94 13.82 -8.44
CA THR A 61 -4.92 12.87 -8.94
C THR A 61 -4.66 11.73 -7.96
N GLU A 62 -4.64 12.00 -6.65
CA GLU A 62 -4.51 10.98 -5.60
C GLU A 62 -5.73 10.03 -5.64
N GLU A 63 -6.95 10.57 -5.64
CA GLU A 63 -8.20 9.79 -5.72
C GLU A 63 -8.28 8.95 -7.01
N ALA A 64 -7.85 9.50 -8.15
CA ALA A 64 -7.79 8.77 -9.41
C ALA A 64 -6.79 7.61 -9.34
N ARG A 65 -5.63 7.83 -8.70
CA ARG A 65 -4.62 6.78 -8.50
C ARG A 65 -5.11 5.69 -7.55
N GLU A 66 -5.75 6.05 -6.45
CA GLU A 66 -6.36 5.10 -5.52
C GLU A 66 -7.41 4.23 -6.20
N LYS A 67 -8.29 4.83 -7.01
CA LYS A 67 -9.27 4.10 -7.82
C LYS A 67 -8.62 3.19 -8.85
N ALA A 68 -7.55 3.65 -9.50
CA ALA A 68 -6.80 2.83 -10.46
C ALA A 68 -6.17 1.62 -9.78
N ILE A 69 -5.55 1.79 -8.60
CA ILE A 69 -4.99 0.69 -7.80
C ILE A 69 -6.10 -0.28 -7.39
N ALA A 70 -7.22 0.21 -6.85
CA ALA A 70 -8.32 -0.65 -6.44
C ALA A 70 -8.87 -1.51 -7.60
N LYS A 71 -9.05 -0.90 -8.78
CA LYS A 71 -9.46 -1.62 -10.00
C LYS A 71 -8.41 -2.66 -10.42
N ALA A 72 -7.14 -2.28 -10.45
CA ALA A 72 -6.05 -3.19 -10.80
C ALA A 72 -5.92 -4.35 -9.79
N THR A 73 -6.16 -4.10 -8.50
CA THR A 73 -6.17 -5.15 -7.46
C THR A 73 -7.32 -6.13 -7.69
N GLN A 74 -8.51 -5.66 -8.07
CA GLN A 74 -9.63 -6.54 -8.40
C GLN A 74 -9.32 -7.42 -9.62
N GLU A 75 -8.75 -6.83 -10.67
CA GLU A 75 -8.31 -7.57 -11.86
C GLU A 75 -7.24 -8.63 -11.51
N ALA A 76 -6.24 -8.25 -10.72
CA ALA A 76 -5.19 -9.16 -10.26
C ALA A 76 -5.77 -10.33 -9.43
N LYS A 77 -6.74 -10.05 -8.55
CA LYS A 77 -7.45 -11.09 -7.77
C LYS A 77 -8.19 -12.07 -8.68
N GLN A 78 -8.86 -11.58 -9.73
CA GLN A 78 -9.56 -12.43 -10.69
C GLN A 78 -8.60 -13.35 -11.43
N LEU A 79 -7.46 -12.82 -11.88
CA LEU A 79 -6.41 -13.62 -12.55
C LEU A 79 -5.78 -14.66 -11.62
N MET A 80 -5.62 -14.33 -10.34
CA MET A 80 -5.04 -15.23 -9.34
C MET A 80 -6.02 -16.34 -8.90
N ALA A 81 -7.33 -16.16 -9.08
CA ALA A 81 -8.33 -17.14 -8.64
C ALA A 81 -8.15 -18.53 -9.26
N GLY A 82 -7.49 -18.63 -10.41
CA GLY A 82 -7.17 -19.90 -11.06
C GLY A 82 -5.89 -20.59 -10.55
N TRP A 83 -5.18 -20.02 -9.56
CA TRP A 83 -3.94 -20.59 -9.08
C TRP A 83 -4.20 -21.79 -8.15
N PRO A 84 -3.52 -22.94 -8.34
CA PRO A 84 -3.73 -24.09 -7.47
C PRO A 84 -3.08 -23.85 -6.11
N VAL A 85 -3.90 -23.72 -5.05
CA VAL A 85 -3.48 -23.55 -3.64
C VAL A 85 -4.16 -24.59 -2.76
N VAL A 86 -4.09 -25.85 -3.18
CA VAL A 86 -4.83 -26.95 -2.54
C VAL A 86 -3.91 -27.78 -1.65
N SER A 87 -2.80 -28.27 -2.20
CA SER A 87 -1.87 -29.14 -1.48
C SER A 87 -0.98 -28.35 -0.51
N ILE A 88 -0.38 -29.03 0.49
CA ILE A 88 0.63 -28.41 1.35
C ILE A 88 1.81 -27.88 0.51
N SER A 89 2.21 -28.60 -0.54
CA SER A 89 3.24 -28.15 -1.47
C SER A 89 2.86 -26.83 -2.15
N ASP A 90 1.63 -26.71 -2.64
CA ASP A 90 1.14 -25.47 -3.25
C ASP A 90 1.13 -24.30 -2.27
N LYS A 91 0.62 -24.53 -1.05
CA LYS A 91 0.55 -23.53 0.01
C LYS A 91 1.94 -23.02 0.40
N VAL A 92 2.89 -23.94 0.61
CA VAL A 92 4.27 -23.60 0.93
C VAL A 92 4.93 -22.85 -0.23
N ALA A 93 4.76 -23.31 -1.47
CA ALA A 93 5.31 -22.64 -2.64
C ALA A 93 4.77 -21.22 -2.81
N LEU A 94 3.47 -21.00 -2.58
CA LEU A 94 2.86 -19.67 -2.62
C LEU A 94 3.48 -18.73 -1.59
N CYS A 95 3.62 -19.19 -0.34
CA CYS A 95 4.26 -18.42 0.72
C CYS A 95 5.73 -18.10 0.41
N VAL A 96 6.50 -19.05 -0.13
CA VAL A 96 7.89 -18.83 -0.56
C VAL A 96 7.95 -17.82 -1.71
N ALA A 97 7.03 -17.90 -2.68
CA ALA A 97 6.93 -16.92 -3.77
C ALA A 97 6.69 -15.49 -3.27
N ASN A 98 5.96 -15.36 -2.15
CA ASN A 98 5.74 -14.10 -1.47
C ASN A 98 6.77 -13.78 -0.35
N LEU A 99 7.93 -14.43 -0.36
CA LEU A 99 9.04 -14.18 0.57
C LEU A 99 8.73 -14.48 2.06
N MET A 100 7.76 -15.35 2.34
CA MET A 100 7.33 -15.71 3.71
C MET A 100 8.03 -16.97 4.26
N GLU A 101 9.06 -17.48 3.57
CA GLU A 101 9.75 -18.72 3.93
C GLU A 101 10.30 -18.72 5.38
N THR A 102 10.84 -17.58 5.82
CA THR A 102 11.39 -17.43 7.18
C THR A 102 10.31 -17.68 8.24
N HIS A 103 9.10 -17.17 8.03
CA HIS A 103 7.98 -17.38 8.96
C HIS A 103 7.55 -18.85 8.97
N LEU A 104 7.51 -19.49 7.80
CA LEU A 104 7.20 -20.93 7.74
C LEU A 104 8.21 -21.76 8.53
N ARG A 105 9.51 -21.47 8.39
CA ARG A 105 10.57 -22.17 9.13
C ARG A 105 10.50 -21.93 10.63
N GLN A 106 10.18 -20.69 11.05
CA GLN A 106 10.00 -20.34 12.46
C GLN A 106 8.83 -21.10 13.09
N ASN A 107 7.69 -21.22 12.40
CA ASN A 107 6.52 -21.92 12.93
C ASN A 107 6.78 -23.42 13.10
N LEU A 108 7.54 -24.04 12.19
CA LEU A 108 7.99 -25.44 12.36
C LEU A 108 8.98 -25.60 13.51
N ALA A 109 9.86 -24.62 13.73
CA ALA A 109 10.89 -24.70 14.77
C ALA A 109 10.33 -24.44 16.17
N SER A 110 9.33 -23.57 16.30
CA SER A 110 8.66 -23.28 17.57
C SER A 110 7.72 -24.38 18.02
N GLY A 111 7.42 -25.36 17.15
CA GLY A 111 6.44 -26.41 17.43
C GLY A 111 5.06 -25.83 17.71
N SER A 112 4.62 -24.85 16.89
CA SER A 112 3.36 -24.17 17.14
C SER A 112 2.20 -25.17 17.27
N GLY A 113 1.37 -25.00 18.30
CA GLY A 113 0.32 -25.98 18.63
C GLY A 113 -0.75 -26.17 17.55
N ASN A 114 -0.77 -25.32 16.52
CA ASN A 114 -1.61 -25.49 15.34
C ASN A 114 -0.86 -25.06 14.07
N LEU A 115 -0.13 -26.02 13.49
CA LEU A 115 0.59 -25.86 12.24
C LEU A 115 -0.38 -25.62 11.06
N GLU A 116 -1.52 -26.29 11.01
CA GLU A 116 -2.49 -26.09 9.94
C GLU A 116 -2.97 -24.64 9.88
N TRP A 117 -3.39 -24.10 11.03
CA TRP A 117 -3.80 -22.71 11.15
C TRP A 117 -2.67 -21.75 10.75
N SER A 118 -1.45 -22.03 11.20
CA SER A 118 -0.26 -21.25 10.84
C SER A 118 -0.03 -21.18 9.34
N LEU A 119 -0.09 -22.32 8.65
CA LEU A 119 0.13 -22.38 7.20
C LEU A 119 -0.99 -21.64 6.46
N ASN A 120 -2.24 -21.86 6.84
CA ASN A 120 -3.39 -21.18 6.22
C ASN A 120 -3.33 -19.65 6.42
N TYR A 121 -2.92 -19.19 7.61
CA TYR A 121 -2.72 -17.76 7.87
C TYR A 121 -1.72 -17.12 6.88
N TRP A 122 -0.56 -17.74 6.67
CA TRP A 122 0.44 -17.20 5.74
C TRP A 122 0.02 -17.29 4.28
N VAL A 123 -0.78 -18.30 3.93
CA VAL A 123 -1.42 -18.40 2.61
C VAL A 123 -2.38 -17.23 2.39
N GLU A 124 -3.23 -16.91 3.36
CA GLU A 124 -4.16 -15.77 3.28
C GLU A 124 -3.41 -14.44 3.11
N GLN A 125 -2.31 -14.23 3.86
CA GLN A 125 -1.46 -13.05 3.69
C GLN A 125 -0.88 -12.98 2.26
N SER A 126 -0.39 -14.10 1.75
CA SER A 126 0.18 -14.17 0.40
C SER A 126 -0.87 -13.89 -0.68
N LEU A 127 -2.08 -14.42 -0.52
CA LEU A 127 -3.21 -14.17 -1.43
C LEU A 127 -3.71 -12.71 -1.37
N ALA A 128 -3.53 -12.02 -0.24
CA ALA A 128 -3.84 -10.60 -0.14
C ALA A 128 -2.76 -9.72 -0.78
N GLU A 129 -1.48 -10.04 -0.55
CA GLU A 129 -0.35 -9.20 -0.95
C GLU A 129 0.02 -9.33 -2.43
N ILE A 130 0.01 -10.54 -3.01
CA ILE A 130 0.41 -10.75 -4.41
C ILE A 130 -0.41 -9.87 -5.37
N PRO A 131 -1.76 -9.84 -5.31
CA PRO A 131 -2.56 -8.97 -6.16
C PRO A 131 -2.31 -7.48 -5.91
N MET A 132 -2.13 -7.08 -4.65
CA MET A 132 -1.87 -5.68 -4.28
C MET A 132 -0.54 -5.20 -4.85
N ASN A 133 0.51 -6.03 -4.75
CA ASN A 133 1.83 -5.76 -5.29
C ASN A 133 1.81 -5.64 -6.82
N ALA A 134 1.10 -6.55 -7.50
CA ALA A 134 0.92 -6.48 -8.96
C ALA A 134 0.17 -5.21 -9.37
N ALA A 135 -0.92 -4.86 -8.67
CA ALA A 135 -1.71 -3.67 -8.94
C ALA A 135 -0.92 -2.37 -8.75
N TRP A 136 -0.16 -2.27 -7.66
CA TRP A 136 0.67 -1.10 -7.41
C TRP A 136 1.76 -0.93 -8.47
N ARG A 137 2.41 -2.03 -8.88
CA ARG A 137 3.38 -2.03 -9.98
C ARG A 137 2.75 -1.68 -11.32
N ALA A 138 1.55 -2.18 -11.62
CA ALA A 138 0.83 -1.87 -12.85
C ALA A 138 0.59 -0.35 -12.98
N VAL A 139 0.07 0.26 -11.91
CA VAL A 139 -0.21 1.70 -11.88
C VAL A 139 1.07 2.55 -11.87
N ARG A 140 2.11 2.11 -11.16
CA ARG A 140 3.39 2.84 -11.07
C ARG A 140 4.19 2.77 -12.37
N ASP A 141 4.32 1.58 -12.93
CA ASP A 141 5.21 1.28 -14.07
C ASP A 141 4.47 1.37 -15.42
N GLY A 142 3.15 1.60 -15.40
CA GLY A 142 2.32 1.64 -16.61
C GLY A 142 2.17 0.28 -17.31
N LYS A 143 2.41 -0.81 -16.59
CA LYS A 143 2.34 -2.18 -17.13
C LYS A 143 0.93 -2.78 -17.00
N PRO A 144 0.50 -3.65 -17.94
CA PRO A 144 -0.73 -4.42 -17.77
C PRO A 144 -0.67 -5.32 -16.54
N VAL A 145 -1.79 -5.41 -15.80
CA VAL A 145 -1.91 -6.32 -14.65
C VAL A 145 -1.71 -7.77 -15.08
N SER A 146 -2.26 -8.15 -16.24
CA SER A 146 -2.11 -9.48 -16.83
C SER A 146 -0.66 -9.90 -17.03
N GLU A 147 0.20 -9.01 -17.53
CA GLU A 147 1.64 -9.28 -17.71
C GLU A 147 2.31 -9.55 -16.36
N LEU A 148 2.04 -8.72 -15.37
CA LEU A 148 2.62 -8.86 -14.03
C LEU A 148 2.15 -10.14 -13.33
N MET A 149 0.88 -10.49 -13.47
CA MET A 149 0.32 -11.72 -12.92
C MET A 149 0.84 -12.97 -13.64
N ALA A 150 1.04 -12.91 -14.97
CA ALA A 150 1.65 -14.01 -15.73
C ALA A 150 3.10 -14.28 -15.27
N LEU A 151 3.89 -13.21 -15.11
CA LEU A 151 5.25 -13.31 -14.56
C LEU A 151 5.27 -13.88 -13.13
N ALA A 152 4.30 -13.48 -12.31
CA ALA A 152 4.18 -14.01 -10.94
C ALA A 152 3.81 -15.49 -10.94
N SER A 153 2.92 -15.93 -11.84
CA SER A 153 2.57 -17.35 -12.02
C SER A 153 3.76 -18.18 -12.47
N GLU A 154 4.50 -17.72 -13.48
CA GLU A 154 5.71 -18.41 -13.98
C GLU A 154 6.76 -18.56 -12.87
N ARG A 155 6.93 -17.51 -12.05
CA ARG A 155 7.81 -17.57 -10.89
C ARG A 155 7.32 -18.58 -9.86
N LEU A 156 6.02 -18.67 -9.59
CA LEU A 156 5.44 -19.65 -8.68
C LEU A 156 5.73 -21.08 -9.16
N ASP A 157 5.57 -21.35 -10.45
CA ASP A 157 5.84 -22.67 -11.03
C ASP A 157 7.32 -23.06 -10.88
N LYS A 158 8.24 -22.12 -11.08
CA LYS A 158 9.67 -22.32 -10.81
C LYS A 158 9.94 -22.61 -9.33
N ILE A 159 9.26 -21.92 -8.42
CA ILE A 159 9.45 -22.08 -6.97
C ILE A 159 8.94 -23.43 -6.47
N ARG A 160 7.84 -23.94 -7.04
CA ARG A 160 7.27 -25.26 -6.70
C ARG A 160 8.27 -26.39 -6.83
N ILE A 161 9.14 -26.32 -7.84
CA ILE A 161 10.11 -27.37 -8.14
C ILE A 161 11.47 -27.17 -7.46
N LEU A 162 11.65 -26.09 -6.69
CA LEU A 162 12.91 -25.86 -5.99
C LEU A 162 13.09 -26.90 -4.87
N PRO A 163 14.28 -27.54 -4.77
CA PRO A 163 14.54 -28.54 -3.74
C PRO A 163 14.26 -28.05 -2.32
N GLY A 164 14.60 -26.79 -2.03
CA GLY A 164 14.32 -26.16 -0.73
C GLY A 164 12.82 -26.05 -0.42
N THR A 165 12.01 -25.66 -1.40
CA THR A 165 10.54 -25.59 -1.28
C THR A 165 9.93 -26.97 -1.06
N ILE A 166 10.35 -27.95 -1.86
CA ILE A 166 9.87 -29.34 -1.75
C ILE A 166 10.20 -29.91 -0.36
N THR A 167 11.44 -29.73 0.09
CA THR A 167 11.90 -30.21 1.40
C THR A 167 11.10 -29.56 2.53
N LEU A 168 10.85 -28.25 2.43
CA LEU A 168 10.04 -27.54 3.40
C LEU A 168 8.59 -28.06 3.41
N ALA A 169 7.97 -28.25 2.26
CA ALA A 169 6.62 -28.79 2.14
C ALA A 169 6.49 -30.20 2.73
N GLN A 170 7.44 -31.09 2.45
CA GLN A 170 7.48 -32.44 3.02
C GLN A 170 7.59 -32.39 4.55
N ARG A 171 8.38 -31.47 5.10
CA ARG A 171 8.50 -31.30 6.55
C ARG A 171 7.21 -30.81 7.19
N TRP A 172 6.51 -29.87 6.55
CA TRP A 172 5.18 -29.43 6.97
C TRP A 172 4.18 -30.59 6.97
N GLN A 173 4.13 -31.37 5.89
CA GLN A 173 3.26 -32.54 5.77
C GLN A 173 3.50 -33.54 6.91
N ALA A 174 4.75 -33.95 7.12
CA ALA A 174 5.10 -34.94 8.14
C ALA A 174 4.75 -34.48 9.57
N GLN A 175 4.97 -33.19 9.89
CA GLN A 175 4.63 -32.69 11.23
C GLN A 175 3.12 -32.56 11.45
N MET A 176 2.35 -32.19 10.43
CA MET A 176 0.89 -32.14 10.52
C MET A 176 0.29 -33.54 10.68
N GLU A 177 0.80 -34.53 9.93
CA GLU A 177 0.38 -35.93 10.08
C GLU A 177 0.70 -36.48 11.47
N ALA A 178 1.92 -36.23 11.98
CA ALA A 178 2.32 -36.66 13.31
C ALA A 178 1.44 -36.04 14.42
N ALA A 179 1.03 -34.78 14.26
CA ALA A 179 0.15 -34.11 15.20
C ALA A 179 -1.26 -34.75 15.22
N VAL A 180 -1.80 -35.10 14.05
CA VAL A 180 -3.11 -35.79 13.94
C VAL A 180 -3.07 -37.19 14.55
N MET A 181 -1.98 -37.94 14.37
CA MET A 181 -1.83 -39.29 14.94
C MET A 181 -1.58 -39.32 16.45
N SER A 182 -1.29 -38.17 17.06
CA SER A 182 -1.02 -38.02 18.50
C SER A 182 -2.24 -37.56 19.32
N GLN A 183 -3.38 -37.35 18.67
CA GLN A 183 -4.68 -37.03 19.29
C GLN A 183 -5.54 -38.29 19.46
#